data_AF-A0A8S1CYL4-F1
#
_entry.id   AF-A0A8S1CYL4-F1
#
_cell.length_a   1.000
_cell.length_b   1.000
_cell.length_c   1.000
_cell.angle_alpha   90.00
_cell.angle_beta   90.00
_cell.angle_gamma   90.00
#
_symmetry.space_group_name_H-M   'P 1'
#
loop_
_entity.id
_entity.type
_entity.pdbx_description
1 polymer ?
#
loop_
_entity_poly.entity_id
_entity_poly.type
_entity_poly.pdbx_seq_one_letter_code
_entity_poly.pdbx_strand_id
1 'polypeptide(L)'
;MSKYKTPKSVESDIREKSTSDLKSFNFDNFHTACEELMGLDEEKQVFLAQLMSRVEQLAQNYTAVQGKLTAGATYSLTLTKETISQILAKGFLCSYGNSSIDFKELYHSNRNATSNRIKVEKLKCLFEYWRKSLNVTFQERVTFDRVCVDESPKWEESVNRMTTLQKVCKDSMFDSPQEWAQVVFANPSVGTAVLEGRADQEHCKFISTPELLACSIISDQLRDNEALVISGAHPYARVKGYAETFAYVDASPKNCCDTVIAIDAQNFSSNKSEQFKKECIDRELLKACAGFINCPRDTIVTGNWGGGRFEGDPELKLEIQWLAASLAGKNLVYYAFDDTKLDKIFHNVLEKHSGKTVGLFTCFVLFK
;
A
#
# COMPACT_ATOMS: atom_id res chain seq x y z
N MET A 1 18.38 -31.77 15.45
CA MET A 1 17.31 -30.94 16.03
C MET A 1 17.55 -29.50 15.60
N SER A 2 16.53 -28.80 15.08
CA SER A 2 16.66 -27.38 14.71
C SER A 2 17.04 -26.52 15.92
N LYS A 3 17.87 -25.49 15.73
CA LYS A 3 18.21 -24.52 16.79
C LYS A 3 17.08 -23.51 17.05
N TYR A 4 16.13 -23.38 16.13
CA TYR A 4 15.00 -22.45 16.20
C TYR A 4 13.80 -23.03 16.92
N LYS A 5 13.93 -23.26 18.24
CA LYS A 5 12.86 -23.84 19.08
C LYS A 5 12.01 -22.80 19.78
N THR A 6 12.47 -21.56 19.87
CA THR A 6 11.77 -20.50 20.60
C THR A 6 11.88 -19.18 19.85
N PRO A 7 10.94 -18.23 20.06
CA PRO A 7 11.08 -16.88 19.53
C PRO A 7 12.42 -16.24 19.94
N LYS A 8 12.90 -16.54 21.16
CA LYS A 8 14.21 -16.07 21.67
C LYS A 8 15.38 -16.58 20.84
N SER A 9 15.35 -17.84 20.40
CA SER A 9 16.41 -18.39 19.53
C SER A 9 16.44 -17.73 18.14
N VAL A 10 15.28 -17.30 17.64
CA VAL A 10 15.17 -16.53 16.39
C VAL A 10 15.68 -15.10 16.58
N GLU A 11 15.29 -14.43 17.67
CA GLU A 11 15.82 -13.11 18.05
C GLU A 11 17.36 -13.13 18.10
N SER A 12 17.96 -14.11 18.78
CA SER A 12 19.41 -14.23 18.88
C SER A 12 20.08 -14.30 17.51
N ASP A 13 19.51 -15.06 16.58
CA ASP A 13 20.05 -15.21 15.23
C ASP A 13 19.86 -13.95 14.37
N ILE A 14 18.72 -13.25 14.49
CA ILE A 14 18.52 -11.93 13.88
C ILE A 14 19.57 -10.92 14.39
N ARG A 15 19.82 -10.90 15.71
CA ARG A 15 20.83 -10.00 16.30
C ARG A 15 22.24 -10.28 15.79
N GLU A 16 22.58 -11.54 15.58
CA GLU A 16 23.89 -11.96 15.07
C GLU A 16 24.08 -11.59 13.60
N LYS A 17 23.02 -11.73 12.78
CA LYS A 17 23.07 -11.50 11.33
C LYS A 17 22.75 -10.07 10.90
N SER A 18 22.17 -9.27 11.79
CA SER A 18 21.82 -7.89 11.53
C SER A 18 23.06 -7.04 11.27
N THR A 19 22.97 -6.16 10.28
CA THR A 19 23.97 -5.10 10.06
C THR A 19 23.67 -3.86 10.91
N SER A 20 22.45 -3.74 11.42
CA SER A 20 22.05 -2.71 12.40
C SER A 20 22.44 -3.12 13.82
N ASP A 21 22.85 -2.18 14.67
CA ASP A 21 23.02 -2.47 16.11
C ASP A 21 21.66 -2.60 16.77
N LEU A 22 21.27 -3.85 17.06
CA LEU A 22 20.00 -4.16 17.70
C LEU A 22 20.12 -4.31 19.22
N LYS A 23 21.30 -4.17 19.85
CA LYS A 23 21.49 -4.49 21.28
C LYS A 23 20.48 -3.83 22.22
N SER A 24 20.08 -2.59 21.93
CA SER A 24 19.09 -1.82 22.70
C SER A 24 17.63 -2.12 22.34
N PHE A 25 17.38 -2.84 21.25
CA PHE A 25 16.02 -3.15 20.79
C PHE A 25 15.39 -4.22 21.67
N ASN A 26 14.22 -3.92 22.23
CA ASN A 26 13.37 -4.89 22.91
C ASN A 26 12.49 -5.65 21.88
N PHE A 27 12.65 -6.96 21.76
CA PHE A 27 11.95 -7.82 20.77
C PHE A 27 10.55 -8.30 21.20
N ASP A 28 9.96 -7.76 22.27
CA ASP A 28 8.68 -8.22 22.81
C ASP A 28 7.54 -8.26 21.78
N ASN A 29 7.50 -7.35 20.80
CA ASN A 29 6.46 -7.42 19.76
C ASN A 29 6.61 -8.67 18.88
N PHE A 30 7.85 -9.05 18.54
CA PHE A 30 8.11 -10.28 17.80
C PHE A 30 7.71 -11.51 18.60
N HIS A 31 8.10 -11.56 19.88
CA HIS A 31 7.72 -12.65 20.78
C HIS A 31 6.21 -12.77 20.92
N THR A 32 5.53 -11.65 21.19
CA THR A 32 4.07 -11.60 21.34
C THR A 32 3.38 -12.08 20.06
N ALA A 33 3.83 -11.63 18.88
CA ALA A 33 3.27 -12.10 17.61
C ALA A 33 3.46 -13.60 17.39
N CYS A 34 4.61 -14.17 17.79
CA CYS A 34 4.83 -15.61 17.73
C CYS A 34 3.92 -16.39 18.67
N GLU A 35 3.70 -15.89 19.89
CA GLU A 35 2.83 -16.54 20.87
C GLU A 35 1.34 -16.42 20.52
N GLU A 36 0.89 -15.29 19.98
CA GLU A 36 -0.53 -15.07 19.67
C GLU A 36 -1.00 -15.75 18.37
N LEU A 37 -0.11 -15.98 17.41
CA LEU A 37 -0.48 -16.53 16.10
C LEU A 37 -0.27 -18.05 15.98
N MET A 38 0.55 -18.64 16.86
CA MET A 38 0.94 -20.04 16.75
C MET A 38 0.27 -20.82 17.87
N GLY A 39 -0.31 -21.99 17.54
CA GLY A 39 -1.08 -22.81 18.47
C GLY A 39 -0.19 -23.55 19.46
N LEU A 40 -0.17 -24.88 19.38
CA LEU A 40 0.62 -25.71 20.28
C LEU A 40 2.12 -25.43 20.15
N ASP A 41 2.87 -25.60 21.24
CA ASP A 41 4.32 -25.34 21.28
C ASP A 41 5.10 -26.12 20.19
N GLU A 42 4.65 -27.32 19.82
CA GLU A 42 5.24 -28.12 18.76
C GLU A 42 5.03 -27.50 17.37
N GLU A 43 3.83 -27.02 17.05
CA GLU A 43 3.52 -26.37 15.77
C GLU A 43 4.33 -25.06 15.62
N LYS A 44 4.41 -24.29 16.71
CA LYS A 44 5.23 -23.09 16.80
C LYS A 44 6.70 -23.41 16.52
N GLN A 45 7.25 -24.43 17.17
CA GLN A 45 8.64 -24.87 16.95
C GLN A 45 8.90 -25.27 15.49
N VAL A 46 7.98 -26.05 14.89
CA VAL A 46 8.09 -26.47 13.50
C VAL A 46 8.05 -25.25 12.58
N PHE A 47 7.11 -24.33 12.78
CA PHE A 47 6.99 -23.14 11.95
C PHE A 47 8.22 -22.23 12.07
N LEU A 48 8.71 -21.95 13.28
CA LEU A 48 9.90 -21.10 13.47
C LEU A 48 11.14 -21.71 12.80
N ALA A 49 11.30 -23.03 12.87
CA ALA A 49 12.38 -23.73 12.18
C ALA A 49 12.27 -23.61 10.65
N GLN A 50 11.07 -23.80 10.10
CA GLN A 50 10.83 -23.66 8.66
C GLN A 50 10.99 -22.21 8.18
N LEU A 51 10.44 -21.25 8.94
CA LEU A 51 10.56 -19.82 8.69
C LEU A 51 12.02 -19.42 8.58
N MET A 52 12.83 -19.74 9.59
CA MET A 52 14.24 -19.33 9.60
C MET A 52 15.05 -20.04 8.52
N SER A 53 14.81 -21.33 8.29
CA SER A 53 15.45 -22.04 7.18
C SER A 53 15.15 -21.38 5.83
N ARG A 54 13.89 -20.94 5.61
CA ARG A 54 13.47 -20.29 4.37
C ARG A 54 14.04 -18.88 4.24
N VAL A 55 13.94 -18.07 5.29
CA VAL A 55 14.46 -16.70 5.33
C VAL A 55 15.97 -16.69 5.07
N GLU A 56 16.72 -17.58 5.70
CA GLU A 56 18.17 -17.65 5.51
C GLU A 56 18.54 -18.07 4.10
N GLN A 57 17.88 -19.10 3.57
CA GLN A 57 18.09 -19.55 2.20
C GLN A 57 17.83 -18.41 1.21
N LEU A 58 16.72 -17.69 1.37
CA LEU A 58 16.37 -16.55 0.51
C LEU A 58 17.38 -15.40 0.65
N ALA A 59 17.77 -15.05 1.87
CA ALA A 59 18.73 -13.97 2.11
C ALA A 59 20.14 -14.31 1.57
N GLN A 60 20.57 -15.57 1.66
CA GLN A 60 21.84 -16.04 1.09
C GLN A 60 21.83 -16.02 -0.44
N ASN A 61 20.68 -16.35 -1.04
CA ASN A 61 20.50 -16.34 -2.49
C ASN A 61 20.18 -14.96 -3.06
N TYR A 62 20.09 -13.91 -2.23
CA TYR A 62 19.78 -12.57 -2.68
C TYR A 62 20.87 -12.04 -3.61
N THR A 63 20.45 -11.68 -4.82
CA THR A 63 21.23 -10.86 -5.74
C THR A 63 20.64 -9.47 -5.79
N ALA A 64 21.49 -8.44 -5.77
CA ALA A 64 21.03 -7.06 -5.89
C ALA A 64 20.14 -6.89 -7.12
N VAL A 65 18.98 -6.26 -6.92
CA VAL A 65 18.04 -5.98 -8.01
C VAL A 65 18.74 -5.14 -9.08
N GLN A 66 18.68 -5.61 -10.33
CA GLN A 66 19.16 -4.84 -11.46
C GLN A 66 18.06 -3.87 -11.90
N GLY A 67 18.38 -2.58 -11.90
CA GLY A 67 17.44 -1.50 -12.25
C GLY A 67 16.79 -0.84 -11.04
N LYS A 68 16.29 0.38 -11.27
CA LYS A 68 15.59 1.20 -10.29
C LYS A 68 14.54 2.03 -11.02
N LEU A 69 13.38 2.23 -10.41
CA LEU A 69 12.32 3.12 -10.88
C LEU A 69 12.72 4.56 -10.53
N THR A 70 13.51 5.18 -11.40
CA THR A 70 14.06 6.52 -11.21
C THR A 70 13.03 7.61 -11.51
N ALA A 71 13.07 8.70 -10.75
CA ALA A 71 12.16 9.82 -10.96
C ALA A 71 12.40 10.56 -12.30
N GLY A 72 11.32 10.98 -12.94
CA GLY A 72 11.30 11.76 -14.18
C GLY A 72 11.20 10.95 -15.47
N ALA A 73 10.92 9.65 -15.41
CA ALA A 73 10.74 8.81 -16.59
C ALA A 73 9.68 7.73 -16.36
N THR A 74 8.92 7.43 -17.41
CA THR A 74 8.06 6.24 -17.43
C THR A 74 8.92 5.00 -17.65
N TYR A 75 8.87 4.06 -16.72
CA TYR A 75 9.66 2.83 -16.78
C TYR A 75 9.00 1.69 -16.00
N SER A 76 9.17 0.47 -16.49
CA SER A 76 8.62 -0.75 -15.91
C SER A 76 9.73 -1.65 -15.40
N LEU A 77 9.63 -2.07 -14.15
CA LEU A 77 10.51 -3.08 -13.56
C LEU A 77 9.67 -4.30 -13.17
N THR A 78 10.02 -5.47 -13.68
CA THR A 78 9.32 -6.72 -13.34
C THR A 78 10.24 -7.65 -12.57
N LEU A 79 9.85 -8.00 -11.35
CA LEU A 79 10.59 -8.92 -10.47
C LEU A 79 9.82 -10.23 -10.33
N THR A 80 10.54 -11.33 -10.12
CA THR A 80 9.88 -12.56 -9.64
C THR A 80 9.50 -12.36 -8.18
N LYS A 81 8.42 -13.02 -7.75
CA LYS A 81 8.04 -13.07 -6.34
C LYS A 81 9.15 -13.70 -5.48
N GLU A 82 10.00 -14.57 -6.05
CA GLU A 82 11.21 -15.06 -5.37
C GLU A 82 12.20 -13.94 -5.08
N THR A 83 12.55 -13.11 -6.06
CA THR A 83 13.44 -11.94 -5.84
C THR A 83 12.85 -11.00 -4.79
N ILE A 84 11.54 -10.76 -4.81
CA ILE A 84 10.86 -9.96 -3.77
C ILE A 84 10.99 -10.64 -2.39
N SER A 85 10.81 -11.95 -2.32
CA SER A 85 10.98 -12.72 -1.07
C SER A 85 12.42 -12.62 -0.54
N GLN A 86 13.43 -12.58 -1.42
CA GLN A 86 14.83 -12.37 -1.04
C GLN A 86 15.07 -10.97 -0.47
N ILE A 87 14.46 -9.93 -1.06
CA ILE A 87 14.47 -8.56 -0.52
C ILE A 87 13.88 -8.55 0.90
N LEU A 88 12.69 -9.13 1.08
CA LEU A 88 12.02 -9.17 2.37
C LEU A 88 12.77 -10.02 3.40
N ALA A 89 13.42 -11.11 2.99
CA ALA A 89 14.22 -11.95 3.87
C ALA A 89 15.43 -11.18 4.42
N LYS A 90 16.08 -10.36 3.59
CA LYS A 90 17.14 -9.46 4.05
C LYS A 90 16.64 -8.40 5.01
N GLY A 91 15.44 -7.85 4.78
CA GLY A 91 14.78 -6.91 5.69
C GLY A 91 14.37 -7.56 7.02
N PHE A 92 13.87 -8.79 6.99
CA PHE A 92 13.57 -9.60 8.18
C PHE A 92 14.81 -9.78 9.06
N LEU A 93 15.95 -10.12 8.45
CA LEU A 93 17.24 -10.25 9.15
C LEU A 93 17.90 -8.90 9.48
N CYS A 94 17.27 -7.76 9.17
CA CYS A 94 17.79 -6.42 9.40
C CYS A 94 19.20 -6.19 8.78
N SER A 95 19.39 -6.73 7.57
CA SER A 95 20.70 -6.80 6.90
C SER A 95 20.93 -5.72 5.83
N TYR A 96 20.04 -4.73 5.70
CA TYR A 96 20.25 -3.58 4.80
C TYR A 96 20.97 -2.39 5.47
N GLY A 97 21.04 -2.35 6.79
CA GLY A 97 21.80 -1.33 7.52
C GLY A 97 21.01 -0.04 7.69
N ASN A 98 19.95 -0.10 8.50
CA ASN A 98 19.02 0.99 8.79
C ASN A 98 18.10 1.40 7.63
N SER A 99 17.83 0.49 6.69
CA SER A 99 16.81 0.73 5.67
C SER A 99 15.40 0.71 6.27
N SER A 100 14.47 1.42 5.64
CA SER A 100 13.04 1.39 6.01
C SER A 100 12.40 0.01 5.87
N ILE A 101 13.01 -0.88 5.08
CA ILE A 101 12.57 -2.27 4.91
C ILE A 101 13.11 -3.20 5.99
N ASP A 102 14.04 -2.76 6.84
CA ASP A 102 14.54 -3.57 7.96
C ASP A 102 13.46 -3.67 9.05
N PHE A 103 13.15 -4.88 9.50
CA PHE A 103 12.00 -5.15 10.38
C PHE A 103 12.22 -4.75 11.84
N LYS A 104 13.38 -4.19 12.18
CA LYS A 104 13.76 -3.76 13.53
C LYS A 104 12.68 -2.93 14.22
N GLU A 105 12.00 -2.04 13.48
CA GLU A 105 10.94 -1.21 14.03
C GLU A 105 9.71 -2.04 14.43
N LEU A 106 9.36 -3.08 13.68
CA LEU A 106 8.28 -4.00 14.05
C LEU A 106 8.64 -4.81 15.29
N TYR A 107 9.88 -5.32 15.36
CA TYR A 107 10.35 -6.10 16.49
C TYR A 107 10.37 -5.27 17.78
N HIS A 108 10.69 -3.98 17.67
CA HIS A 108 10.88 -3.11 18.83
C HIS A 108 9.60 -2.73 19.57
N SER A 109 9.46 -3.20 20.81
CA SER A 109 8.49 -2.70 21.77
C SER A 109 8.98 -1.42 22.47
N ASN A 110 8.15 -0.37 22.44
CA ASN A 110 8.41 0.91 23.10
C ASN A 110 7.35 1.21 24.18
N ARG A 111 7.34 2.43 24.76
CA ARG A 111 6.37 2.80 25.82
C ARG A 111 4.93 2.99 25.33
N ASN A 112 4.70 3.09 24.02
CA ASN A 112 3.39 3.30 23.43
C ASN A 112 2.71 1.94 23.15
N ALA A 113 1.81 1.54 24.06
CA ALA A 113 1.09 0.27 23.97
C ALA A 113 0.26 0.13 22.67
N THR A 114 -0.38 1.21 22.21
CA THR A 114 -1.14 1.20 20.95
C THR A 114 -0.23 0.94 19.75
N SER A 115 0.93 1.60 19.72
CA SER A 115 1.96 1.40 18.69
C SER A 115 2.46 -0.04 18.67
N ASN A 116 2.75 -0.62 19.84
CA ASN A 116 3.19 -2.01 19.96
C ASN A 116 2.13 -3.00 19.51
N ARG A 117 0.86 -2.80 19.91
CA ARG A 117 -0.26 -3.64 19.46
C ARG A 117 -0.37 -3.65 17.94
N ILE A 118 -0.30 -2.47 17.30
CA ILE A 118 -0.31 -2.37 15.84
C ILE A 118 0.85 -3.15 15.22
N LYS A 119 2.07 -3.02 15.76
CA LYS A 119 3.24 -3.76 15.27
C LYS A 119 3.07 -5.28 15.38
N VAL A 120 2.49 -5.76 16.47
CA VAL A 120 2.14 -7.19 16.66
C VAL A 120 1.17 -7.65 15.57
N GLU A 121 0.09 -6.91 15.31
CA GLU A 121 -0.88 -7.25 14.26
C GLU A 121 -0.23 -7.25 12.86
N LYS A 122 0.73 -6.35 12.60
CA LYS A 122 1.49 -6.35 11.34
C LYS A 122 2.39 -7.57 11.19
N LEU A 123 3.08 -7.96 12.26
CA LEU A 123 3.90 -9.17 12.29
C LEU A 123 3.06 -10.42 11.99
N LYS A 124 1.82 -10.48 12.51
CA LYS A 124 0.90 -11.58 12.19
C LYS A 124 0.61 -11.68 10.69
N CYS A 125 0.35 -10.55 10.03
CA CYS A 125 0.14 -10.51 8.58
C CYS A 125 1.38 -10.98 7.80
N LEU A 126 2.58 -10.55 8.23
CA LEU A 126 3.83 -10.95 7.60
C LEU A 126 4.13 -12.44 7.80
N PHE A 127 3.75 -13.03 8.93
CA PHE A 127 3.86 -14.46 9.14
C PHE A 127 2.96 -15.27 8.19
N GLU A 128 1.78 -14.77 7.79
CA GLU A 128 0.98 -15.41 6.73
C GLU A 128 1.69 -15.42 5.38
N TYR A 129 2.34 -14.32 5.03
CA TYR A 129 3.19 -14.27 3.84
C TYR A 129 4.29 -15.34 3.89
N TRP A 130 5.01 -15.42 5.02
CA TRP A 130 6.05 -16.43 5.17
C TRP A 130 5.50 -17.86 5.13
N ARG A 131 4.36 -18.15 5.76
CA ARG A 131 3.68 -19.46 5.67
C ARG A 131 3.42 -19.87 4.22
N LYS A 132 2.92 -18.95 3.40
CA LYS A 132 2.70 -19.21 1.98
C LYS A 132 4.02 -19.40 1.22
N SER A 133 5.05 -18.63 1.56
CA SER A 133 6.39 -18.74 0.94
C SER A 133 7.12 -20.06 1.17
N LEU A 134 6.71 -20.86 2.18
CA LEU A 134 7.32 -22.15 2.51
C LEU A 134 7.01 -23.22 1.46
N ASN A 135 5.87 -23.13 0.79
CA ASN A 135 5.33 -24.20 -0.06
C ASN A 135 5.30 -23.87 -1.55
N VAL A 136 5.89 -22.73 -1.95
CA VAL A 136 5.79 -22.23 -3.32
C VAL A 136 7.16 -21.82 -3.86
N THR A 137 7.49 -22.34 -5.04
CA THR A 137 8.56 -21.80 -5.90
C THR A 137 7.96 -20.70 -6.76
N PHE A 138 8.36 -19.47 -6.51
CA PHE A 138 7.73 -18.27 -7.05
C PHE A 138 8.26 -17.91 -8.44
N GLN A 139 7.77 -18.59 -9.49
CA GLN A 139 7.98 -18.18 -10.88
C GLN A 139 7.06 -17.03 -11.30
N GLU A 140 5.99 -16.80 -10.55
CA GLU A 140 5.10 -15.65 -10.71
C GLU A 140 5.86 -14.34 -10.56
N ARG A 141 5.36 -13.30 -11.24
CA ARG A 141 6.02 -12.01 -11.35
C ARG A 141 5.13 -10.90 -10.86
N VAL A 142 5.76 -9.85 -10.35
CA VAL A 142 5.13 -8.57 -10.02
C VAL A 142 5.78 -7.51 -10.89
N THR A 143 4.95 -6.75 -11.62
CA THR A 143 5.39 -5.65 -12.47
C THR A 143 5.10 -4.34 -11.76
N PHE A 144 6.11 -3.48 -11.67
CA PHE A 144 6.06 -2.15 -11.09
C PHE A 144 6.25 -1.14 -12.22
N ASP A 145 5.19 -0.46 -12.60
CA ASP A 145 5.16 0.56 -13.63
C ASP A 145 5.20 1.94 -12.97
N ARG A 146 6.33 2.65 -13.12
CA ARG A 146 6.40 4.07 -12.81
C ARG A 146 5.86 4.83 -14.01
N VAL A 147 4.78 5.57 -13.81
CA VAL A 147 4.14 6.38 -14.85
C VAL A 147 4.49 7.84 -14.59
N CYS A 148 5.07 8.52 -15.58
CA CYS A 148 5.35 9.94 -15.59
C CYS A 148 4.50 10.60 -16.69
N VAL A 149 3.67 11.55 -16.31
CA VAL A 149 2.85 12.33 -17.25
C VAL A 149 3.60 13.61 -17.58
N ASP A 150 4.25 13.64 -18.75
CA ASP A 150 5.11 14.76 -19.15
C ASP A 150 4.31 16.02 -19.51
N GLU A 151 3.17 15.84 -20.20
CA GLU A 151 2.27 16.93 -20.57
C GLU A 151 0.93 16.74 -19.86
N SER A 152 0.51 17.74 -19.09
CA SER A 152 -0.81 17.73 -18.46
C SER A 152 -1.89 17.70 -19.55
N PRO A 153 -2.91 16.83 -19.42
CA PRO A 153 -4.04 16.84 -20.32
C PRO A 153 -4.69 18.23 -20.40
N LYS A 154 -5.20 18.58 -21.58
CA LYS A 154 -6.06 19.75 -21.72
C LYS A 154 -7.45 19.44 -21.19
N TRP A 155 -7.59 19.45 -19.87
CA TRP A 155 -8.76 18.96 -19.16
C TRP A 155 -10.06 19.60 -19.65
N GLU A 156 -10.08 20.93 -19.76
CA GLU A 156 -11.23 21.76 -20.15
C GLU A 156 -11.68 21.52 -21.61
N GLU A 157 -10.76 21.05 -22.47
CA GLU A 157 -11.05 20.72 -23.87
C GLU A 157 -11.51 19.26 -24.05
N SER A 158 -11.48 18.43 -22.99
CA SER A 158 -11.78 17.01 -23.09
C SER A 158 -13.25 16.73 -23.41
N VAL A 159 -13.46 15.97 -24.48
CA VAL A 159 -14.78 15.51 -24.94
C VAL A 159 -15.17 14.15 -24.34
N ASN A 160 -14.28 13.52 -23.54
CA ASN A 160 -14.57 12.26 -22.88
C ASN A 160 -15.79 12.43 -21.98
N ARG A 161 -16.72 11.47 -22.02
CA ARG A 161 -17.90 11.50 -21.15
C ARG A 161 -17.51 11.05 -19.75
N MET A 162 -18.18 11.60 -18.74
CA MET A 162 -18.07 11.10 -17.37
C MET A 162 -18.47 9.62 -17.32
N THR A 163 -17.59 8.80 -16.74
CA THR A 163 -17.74 7.35 -16.61
C THR A 163 -18.61 7.00 -15.40
N THR A 164 -18.87 5.71 -15.20
CA THR A 164 -19.66 5.23 -14.07
C THR A 164 -18.98 5.58 -12.75
N LEU A 165 -19.73 6.20 -11.84
CA LEU A 165 -19.35 6.41 -10.45
C LEU A 165 -20.29 5.62 -9.54
N GLN A 166 -19.73 4.70 -8.76
CA GLN A 166 -20.46 3.88 -7.79
C GLN A 166 -19.93 4.11 -6.38
N LYS A 167 -20.83 4.10 -5.40
CA LYS A 167 -20.48 4.21 -3.98
C LYS A 167 -20.65 2.86 -3.30
N VAL A 168 -19.69 2.49 -2.45
CA VAL A 168 -19.76 1.32 -1.57
C VAL A 168 -19.68 1.79 -0.10
N CYS A 169 -20.61 1.30 0.73
CA CYS A 169 -20.75 1.76 2.12
C CYS A 169 -20.33 0.75 3.18
N LYS A 170 -20.42 -0.57 2.95
CA LYS A 170 -20.39 -1.57 4.03
C LYS A 170 -19.29 -2.63 3.93
N ASP A 171 -18.45 -2.56 2.92
CA ASP A 171 -17.40 -3.56 2.68
C ASP A 171 -16.01 -2.95 2.92
N SER A 172 -15.03 -3.83 3.12
CA SER A 172 -13.62 -3.43 3.15
C SER A 172 -13.12 -3.23 1.74
N MET A 173 -12.54 -2.07 1.45
CA MET A 173 -11.86 -1.81 0.17
C MET A 173 -10.77 -2.85 -0.15
N PHE A 174 -10.21 -3.52 0.87
CA PHE A 174 -9.18 -4.55 0.69
C PHE A 174 -9.72 -5.87 0.12
N ASP A 175 -11.03 -6.11 0.19
CA ASP A 175 -11.68 -7.32 -0.32
C ASP A 175 -12.25 -7.11 -1.74
N SER A 176 -11.72 -6.14 -2.47
CA SER A 176 -12.16 -5.81 -3.82
C SER A 176 -11.88 -6.96 -4.80
N PRO A 177 -12.76 -7.17 -5.82
CA PRO A 177 -12.58 -8.18 -6.86
C PRO A 177 -11.23 -8.10 -7.58
N GLN A 178 -10.74 -9.24 -8.05
CA GLN A 178 -9.46 -9.34 -8.77
C GLN A 178 -9.39 -8.48 -10.03
N GLU A 179 -10.54 -8.27 -10.68
CA GLU A 179 -10.66 -7.53 -11.93
C GLU A 179 -10.54 -6.01 -11.75
N TRP A 180 -10.50 -5.52 -10.50
CA TRP A 180 -10.41 -4.10 -10.18
C TRP A 180 -8.98 -3.71 -9.80
N ALA A 181 -8.65 -2.43 -9.90
CA ALA A 181 -7.39 -1.87 -9.40
C ALA A 181 -7.62 -1.00 -8.16
N GLN A 182 -6.85 -1.24 -7.11
CA GLN A 182 -7.03 -0.58 -5.82
C GLN A 182 -6.06 0.59 -5.63
N VAL A 183 -6.61 1.76 -5.32
CA VAL A 183 -5.82 2.94 -4.97
C VAL A 183 -5.22 2.80 -3.56
N VAL A 184 -3.94 3.14 -3.45
CA VAL A 184 -3.23 3.34 -2.19
C VAL A 184 -2.98 4.83 -2.00
N PHE A 185 -3.40 5.33 -0.84
CA PHE A 185 -3.20 6.71 -0.39
C PHE A 185 -1.78 6.82 0.15
N ALA A 186 -0.83 6.88 -0.79
CA ALA A 186 0.58 6.65 -0.51
C ALA A 186 1.26 7.89 0.08
N ASN A 187 2.37 7.66 0.76
CA ASN A 187 3.42 8.66 0.89
C ASN A 187 4.16 8.83 -0.46
N PRO A 188 4.69 10.03 -0.80
CA PRO A 188 5.53 10.17 -1.99
C PRO A 188 6.73 9.19 -2.00
N SER A 189 7.29 8.89 -0.83
CA SER A 189 8.26 7.81 -0.62
C SER A 189 7.53 6.50 -0.34
N VAL A 190 7.02 5.90 -1.41
CA VAL A 190 6.09 4.75 -1.34
C VAL A 190 6.68 3.60 -0.53
N GLY A 191 5.94 3.14 0.48
CA GLY A 191 6.29 1.98 1.29
C GLY A 191 7.31 2.22 2.41
N THR A 192 7.97 3.39 2.50
CA THR A 192 9.08 3.59 3.44
C THR A 192 8.65 3.76 4.90
N ALA A 193 7.40 4.09 5.17
CA ALA A 193 6.88 4.25 6.54
C ALA A 193 6.09 3.03 7.04
N VAL A 194 5.95 1.99 6.20
CA VAL A 194 4.99 0.90 6.43
C VAL A 194 5.30 0.09 7.68
N LEU A 195 6.56 -0.07 8.07
CA LEU A 195 6.97 -0.90 9.21
C LEU A 195 6.90 -0.18 10.56
N GLU A 196 6.53 1.10 10.57
CA GLU A 196 6.35 1.88 11.80
C GLU A 196 5.06 1.46 12.55
N GLY A 197 4.89 1.89 13.79
CA GLY A 197 3.71 1.55 14.61
C GLY A 197 2.47 2.42 14.33
N ARG A 198 2.15 2.65 13.06
CA ARG A 198 0.92 3.31 12.56
C ARG A 198 0.19 2.39 11.57
N ALA A 199 -1.12 2.54 11.40
CA ALA A 199 -1.91 1.70 10.50
C ALA A 199 -2.88 2.52 9.65
N ASP A 200 -2.34 3.49 8.90
CA ASP A 200 -3.13 4.22 7.90
C ASP A 200 -3.32 3.34 6.64
N GLN A 201 -4.09 3.82 5.65
CA GLN A 201 -4.50 3.01 4.50
C GLN A 201 -3.33 2.36 3.74
N GLU A 202 -2.24 3.10 3.48
CA GLU A 202 -1.01 2.55 2.85
C GLU A 202 -0.41 1.42 3.68
N HIS A 203 -0.27 1.61 5.00
CA HIS A 203 0.30 0.62 5.90
C HIS A 203 -0.53 -0.68 5.89
N CYS A 204 -1.86 -0.55 5.96
CA CYS A 204 -2.76 -1.71 5.92
C CYS A 204 -2.63 -2.48 4.60
N LYS A 205 -2.61 -1.78 3.45
CA LYS A 205 -2.46 -2.44 2.14
C LYS A 205 -1.11 -3.14 2.04
N PHE A 206 0.00 -2.45 2.33
CA PHE A 206 1.33 -3.02 2.15
C PHE A 206 1.62 -4.17 3.11
N ILE A 207 1.08 -4.15 4.33
CA ILE A 207 1.22 -5.27 5.27
C ILE A 207 0.34 -6.46 4.88
N SER A 208 -0.87 -6.22 4.37
CA SER A 208 -1.70 -7.30 3.82
C SER A 208 -1.11 -7.91 2.55
N THR A 209 -0.33 -7.15 1.79
CA THR A 209 0.26 -7.49 0.48
C THR A 209 1.78 -7.24 0.52
N PRO A 210 2.59 -8.03 1.26
CA PRO A 210 3.99 -7.68 1.56
C PRO A 210 4.91 -7.53 0.36
N GLU A 211 4.53 -8.05 -0.81
CA GLU A 211 5.27 -7.86 -2.05
C GLU A 211 5.45 -6.38 -2.43
N LEU A 212 4.51 -5.53 -2.02
CA LEU A 212 4.56 -4.08 -2.24
C LEU A 212 5.70 -3.40 -1.46
N LEU A 213 6.18 -3.99 -0.35
CA LEU A 213 7.29 -3.43 0.42
C LEU A 213 8.58 -3.30 -0.39
N ALA A 214 8.73 -4.07 -1.49
CA ALA A 214 9.87 -3.92 -2.40
C ALA A 214 10.01 -2.50 -2.97
N CYS A 215 8.91 -1.73 -3.06
CA CYS A 215 8.91 -0.33 -3.50
C CYS A 215 9.91 0.54 -2.73
N SER A 216 10.11 0.29 -1.43
CA SER A 216 11.02 1.09 -0.60
C SER A 216 12.50 0.93 -0.97
N ILE A 217 12.84 -0.09 -1.78
CA ILE A 217 14.19 -0.35 -2.29
C ILE A 217 14.31 0.06 -3.75
N ILE A 218 13.29 -0.24 -4.56
CA ILE A 218 13.39 -0.15 -6.02
C ILE A 218 12.87 1.17 -6.60
N SER A 219 12.24 2.04 -5.81
CA SER A 219 11.62 3.27 -6.31
C SER A 219 12.17 4.53 -5.68
N ASP A 220 12.41 5.55 -6.50
CA ASP A 220 12.57 6.94 -6.02
C ASP A 220 11.23 7.50 -5.53
N GLN A 221 11.31 8.59 -4.75
CA GLN A 221 10.17 9.40 -4.35
C GLN A 221 9.39 9.87 -5.58
N LEU A 222 8.05 9.82 -5.53
CA LEU A 222 7.17 10.31 -6.58
C LEU A 222 7.22 11.84 -6.69
N ARG A 223 7.35 12.35 -7.92
CA ARG A 223 7.09 13.76 -8.25
C ARG A 223 5.59 13.98 -8.46
N ASP A 224 5.16 15.24 -8.53
CA ASP A 224 3.75 15.61 -8.67
C ASP A 224 3.04 15.02 -9.89
N ASN A 225 3.78 14.72 -10.96
CA ASN A 225 3.27 14.14 -12.19
C ASN A 225 3.49 12.63 -12.32
N GLU A 226 3.85 11.95 -11.23
CA GLU A 226 4.20 10.53 -11.24
C GLU A 226 3.30 9.66 -10.36
N ALA A 227 3.14 8.41 -10.74
CA ALA A 227 2.47 7.38 -9.93
C ALA A 227 3.18 6.02 -10.08
N LEU A 228 2.86 5.07 -9.19
CA LEU A 228 3.21 3.66 -9.38
C LEU A 228 1.93 2.84 -9.62
N VAL A 229 1.93 2.05 -10.69
CA VAL A 229 0.94 1.01 -10.94
C VAL A 229 1.64 -0.33 -10.79
N ILE A 230 1.14 -1.18 -9.89
CA ILE A 230 1.80 -2.43 -9.49
C ILE A 230 0.83 -3.57 -9.77
N SER A 231 1.23 -4.52 -10.62
CA SER A 231 0.38 -5.62 -11.08
C SER A 231 0.97 -6.98 -10.69
N GLY A 232 0.11 -7.89 -10.23
CA GLY A 232 0.48 -9.25 -9.82
C GLY A 232 0.86 -9.38 -8.34
N ALA A 233 0.71 -8.32 -7.54
CA ALA A 233 0.99 -8.33 -6.11
C ALA A 233 -0.21 -8.87 -5.32
N HIS A 234 -0.07 -10.01 -4.65
CA HIS A 234 -1.21 -10.70 -4.03
C HIS A 234 -1.32 -10.38 -2.54
N PRO A 235 -2.54 -10.15 -2.01
CA PRO A 235 -2.73 -10.10 -0.57
C PRO A 235 -2.58 -11.49 0.04
N TYR A 236 -1.87 -11.56 1.17
CA TYR A 236 -1.58 -12.76 1.94
C TYR A 236 -2.38 -12.83 3.24
N ALA A 237 -2.79 -11.69 3.78
CA ALA A 237 -3.56 -11.58 5.01
C ALA A 237 -4.80 -10.70 4.81
N ARG A 238 -5.93 -11.09 5.41
CA ARG A 238 -7.10 -10.21 5.56
C ARG A 238 -6.93 -9.37 6.82
N VAL A 239 -7.24 -8.10 6.69
CA VAL A 239 -7.12 -7.11 7.77
C VAL A 239 -8.43 -6.36 7.95
N LYS A 240 -8.65 -5.84 9.15
CA LYS A 240 -9.79 -4.97 9.46
C LYS A 240 -9.36 -3.76 10.27
N GLY A 241 -10.19 -2.73 10.24
CA GLY A 241 -9.95 -1.49 10.96
C GLY A 241 -8.77 -0.68 10.42
N TYR A 242 -8.65 0.54 10.94
CA TYR A 242 -7.59 1.49 10.62
C TYR A 242 -7.07 2.13 11.91
N ALA A 243 -5.86 2.68 11.84
CA ALA A 243 -5.18 3.32 12.95
C ALA A 243 -5.22 2.43 14.22
N GLU A 244 -5.84 2.91 15.29
CA GLU A 244 -5.91 2.21 16.58
C GLU A 244 -6.84 0.99 16.57
N THR A 245 -7.61 0.76 15.51
CA THR A 245 -8.51 -0.41 15.38
C THR A 245 -7.98 -1.47 14.42
N PHE A 246 -6.81 -1.23 13.82
CA PHE A 246 -6.17 -2.18 12.91
C PHE A 246 -5.93 -3.53 13.59
N ALA A 247 -6.34 -4.59 12.92
CA ALA A 247 -6.15 -5.97 13.34
C ALA A 247 -6.00 -6.91 12.14
N TYR A 248 -5.12 -7.89 12.30
CA TYR A 248 -5.09 -9.10 11.49
C TYR A 248 -6.38 -9.90 11.73
N VAL A 249 -6.91 -10.51 10.67
CA VAL A 249 -8.11 -11.36 10.74
C VAL A 249 -7.71 -12.81 10.52
N ASP A 250 -7.25 -13.13 9.33
CA ASP A 250 -6.81 -14.47 8.91
C ASP A 250 -6.05 -14.38 7.57
N ALA A 251 -5.78 -15.53 6.94
CA ALA A 251 -5.22 -15.57 5.59
C ALA A 251 -6.19 -14.99 4.55
N SER A 252 -5.65 -14.25 3.57
CA SER A 252 -6.44 -13.68 2.49
C SER A 252 -7.16 -14.76 1.66
N PRO A 253 -8.40 -14.52 1.20
CA PRO A 253 -9.09 -15.44 0.30
C PRO A 253 -8.39 -15.51 -1.07
N LYS A 254 -8.77 -16.54 -1.86
CA LYS A 254 -8.36 -16.66 -3.26
C LYS A 254 -9.11 -15.62 -4.10
N ASN A 255 -8.46 -15.06 -5.12
CA ASN A 255 -9.01 -14.10 -6.10
C ASN A 255 -9.31 -12.69 -5.56
N CYS A 256 -8.36 -12.11 -4.81
CA CYS A 256 -8.40 -10.69 -4.46
C CYS A 256 -7.73 -9.82 -5.54
N CYS A 257 -8.05 -8.53 -5.52
CA CYS A 257 -7.36 -7.48 -6.28
C CYS A 257 -5.82 -7.60 -6.18
N ASP A 258 -5.18 -7.82 -7.33
CA ASP A 258 -3.73 -7.98 -7.50
C ASP A 258 -3.05 -6.75 -8.14
N THR A 259 -3.85 -5.70 -8.40
CA THR A 259 -3.42 -4.48 -9.09
C THR A 259 -3.58 -3.29 -8.15
N VAL A 260 -2.49 -2.58 -7.89
CA VAL A 260 -2.42 -1.48 -6.93
C VAL A 260 -1.94 -0.21 -7.62
N ILE A 261 -2.57 0.92 -7.30
CA ILE A 261 -2.20 2.24 -7.82
C ILE A 261 -1.78 3.10 -6.63
N ALA A 262 -0.49 3.40 -6.50
CA ALA A 262 0.02 4.27 -5.44
C ALA A 262 0.11 5.72 -5.93
N ILE A 263 -0.67 6.60 -5.30
CA ILE A 263 -0.68 8.04 -5.52
C ILE A 263 -0.67 8.79 -4.18
N ASP A 264 0.17 9.82 -4.09
CA ASP A 264 0.29 10.68 -2.91
C ASP A 264 -0.52 11.97 -3.07
N ALA A 265 -1.30 12.34 -2.05
CA ALA A 265 -2.04 13.60 -2.01
C ALA A 265 -1.23 14.73 -1.37
N GLN A 266 -1.56 15.99 -1.66
CA GLN A 266 -1.03 17.12 -0.91
C GLN A 266 -1.62 17.17 0.51
N ASN A 267 -0.84 17.69 1.45
CA ASN A 267 -1.27 17.87 2.84
C ASN A 267 -1.73 19.32 3.08
N PHE A 268 -3.00 19.50 3.40
CA PHE A 268 -3.64 20.81 3.66
C PHE A 268 -3.95 21.04 5.15
N SER A 269 -3.36 20.27 6.06
CA SER A 269 -3.65 20.36 7.50
C SER A 269 -3.32 21.70 8.13
N SER A 270 -2.36 22.44 7.55
CA SER A 270 -1.97 23.79 8.01
C SER A 270 -2.90 24.88 7.48
N ASN A 271 -3.44 24.73 6.27
CA ASN A 271 -4.34 25.70 5.65
C ASN A 271 -5.28 25.03 4.65
N LYS A 272 -6.50 24.73 5.10
CA LYS A 272 -7.50 23.98 4.32
C LYS A 272 -8.00 24.74 3.10
N SER A 273 -7.94 26.07 3.05
CA SER A 273 -8.46 26.83 1.90
C SER A 273 -7.54 26.77 0.68
N GLU A 274 -6.25 26.43 0.86
CA GLU A 274 -5.28 26.36 -0.24
C GLU A 274 -5.66 25.31 -1.30
N GLN A 275 -6.34 24.24 -0.89
CA GLN A 275 -6.70 23.14 -1.79
C GLN A 275 -7.64 23.55 -2.94
N PHE A 276 -8.35 24.67 -2.79
CA PHE A 276 -9.25 25.20 -3.82
C PHE A 276 -8.53 26.11 -4.83
N LYS A 277 -7.24 26.41 -4.61
CA LYS A 277 -6.44 27.14 -5.60
C LYS A 277 -6.22 26.28 -6.84
N LYS A 278 -6.27 26.91 -8.01
CA LYS A 278 -6.14 26.23 -9.31
C LYS A 278 -4.90 25.34 -9.35
N GLU A 279 -3.76 25.81 -8.86
CA GLU A 279 -2.49 25.06 -8.91
C GLU A 279 -2.54 23.78 -8.07
N CYS A 280 -3.27 23.79 -6.95
CA CYS A 280 -3.46 22.61 -6.11
C CYS A 280 -4.43 21.62 -6.77
N ILE A 281 -5.52 22.11 -7.37
CA ILE A 281 -6.46 21.26 -8.11
C ILE A 281 -5.78 20.62 -9.32
N ASP A 282 -5.03 21.40 -10.11
CA ASP A 282 -4.27 20.93 -11.27
C ASP A 282 -3.28 19.83 -10.87
N ARG A 283 -2.55 20.02 -9.75
CA ARG A 283 -1.61 19.03 -9.21
C ARG A 283 -2.31 17.72 -8.88
N GLU A 284 -3.41 17.78 -8.15
CA GLU A 284 -4.12 16.57 -7.70
C GLU A 284 -4.82 15.85 -8.86
N LEU A 285 -5.31 16.59 -9.87
CA LEU A 285 -5.80 16.03 -11.13
C LEU A 285 -4.69 15.30 -11.89
N LEU A 286 -3.52 15.92 -12.04
CA LEU A 286 -2.37 15.34 -12.73
C LEU A 286 -1.88 14.07 -12.03
N LYS A 287 -1.80 14.10 -10.69
CA LYS A 287 -1.42 12.95 -9.86
C LYS A 287 -2.38 11.78 -10.02
N ALA A 288 -3.69 12.03 -9.91
CA ALA A 288 -4.70 10.98 -10.10
C ALA A 288 -4.66 10.45 -11.54
N CYS A 289 -4.50 11.33 -12.54
CA CYS A 289 -4.35 10.95 -13.94
C CYS A 289 -3.16 10.01 -14.16
N ALA A 290 -1.99 10.33 -13.59
CA ALA A 290 -0.79 9.49 -13.69
C ALA A 290 -1.04 8.07 -13.17
N GLY A 291 -1.82 7.93 -12.09
CA GLY A 291 -2.20 6.62 -11.56
C GLY A 291 -3.20 5.85 -12.43
N PHE A 292 -4.06 6.54 -13.18
CA PHE A 292 -5.23 5.92 -13.82
C PHE A 292 -5.04 5.65 -15.32
N ILE A 293 -4.28 6.48 -16.03
CA ILE A 293 -4.21 6.48 -17.50
C ILE A 293 -3.69 5.17 -18.12
N ASN A 294 -2.76 4.50 -17.44
CA ASN A 294 -2.19 3.21 -17.87
C ASN A 294 -2.62 2.04 -16.98
N CYS A 295 -3.65 2.23 -16.15
CA CYS A 295 -4.16 1.15 -15.32
C CYS A 295 -4.71 0.02 -16.22
N PRO A 296 -4.27 -1.24 -16.04
CA PRO A 296 -4.71 -2.35 -16.88
C PRO A 296 -6.15 -2.82 -16.59
N ARG A 297 -6.78 -2.30 -15.54
CA ARG A 297 -8.14 -2.65 -15.12
C ARG A 297 -9.13 -1.57 -15.56
N ASP A 298 -10.37 -1.95 -15.84
CA ASP A 298 -11.42 -1.00 -16.26
C ASP A 298 -12.10 -0.32 -15.08
N THR A 299 -11.96 -0.88 -13.88
CA THR A 299 -12.58 -0.35 -12.66
C THR A 299 -11.52 -0.05 -11.63
N ILE A 300 -11.54 1.19 -11.13
CA ILE A 300 -10.67 1.67 -10.07
C ILE A 300 -11.47 1.76 -8.79
N VAL A 301 -10.97 1.15 -7.74
CA VAL A 301 -11.52 1.24 -6.40
C VAL A 301 -10.67 2.18 -5.54
N THR A 302 -11.32 3.18 -4.97
CA THR A 302 -10.68 4.23 -4.16
C THR A 302 -11.56 4.62 -2.96
N GLY A 303 -11.25 5.74 -2.30
CA GLY A 303 -12.08 6.37 -1.29
C GLY A 303 -11.57 7.78 -0.97
N ASN A 304 -11.52 8.11 0.33
CA ASN A 304 -11.15 9.43 0.86
C ASN A 304 -9.63 9.75 0.72
N TRP A 305 -9.08 9.66 -0.49
CA TRP A 305 -7.69 10.00 -0.82
C TRP A 305 -7.38 11.46 -0.46
N GLY A 306 -6.31 11.67 0.31
CA GLY A 306 -5.93 12.98 0.84
C GLY A 306 -6.83 13.50 1.98
N GLY A 307 -7.81 12.71 2.43
CA GLY A 307 -8.61 13.02 3.61
C GLY A 307 -7.90 12.69 4.93
N GLY A 308 -8.65 12.66 6.03
CA GLY A 308 -8.12 12.35 7.35
C GLY A 308 -7.04 13.35 7.77
N ARG A 309 -5.81 12.89 8.02
CA ARG A 309 -4.71 13.76 8.48
C ARG A 309 -4.28 14.82 7.47
N PHE A 310 -4.54 14.60 6.18
CA PHE A 310 -4.16 15.55 5.13
C PHE A 310 -5.24 16.62 4.89
N GLU A 311 -6.40 16.50 5.57
CA GLU A 311 -7.47 17.52 5.61
C GLU A 311 -7.98 17.96 4.22
N GLY A 312 -7.88 17.07 3.23
CA GLY A 312 -8.53 17.24 1.92
C GLY A 312 -10.05 17.19 2.01
N ASP A 313 -10.70 18.09 1.29
CA ASP A 313 -12.14 18.21 1.19
C ASP A 313 -12.72 16.99 0.46
N PRO A 314 -13.65 16.24 1.07
CA PRO A 314 -14.15 15.00 0.49
C PRO A 314 -14.90 15.19 -0.84
N GLU A 315 -15.62 16.31 -1.03
CA GLU A 315 -16.31 16.59 -2.28
C GLU A 315 -15.30 16.87 -3.39
N LEU A 316 -14.37 17.81 -3.16
CA LEU A 316 -13.34 18.14 -4.14
C LEU A 316 -12.49 16.91 -4.52
N LYS A 317 -12.08 16.10 -3.55
CA LYS A 317 -11.29 14.88 -3.81
C LYS A 317 -12.08 13.81 -4.55
N LEU A 318 -13.39 13.72 -4.34
CA LEU A 318 -14.25 12.84 -5.15
C LEU A 318 -14.32 13.32 -6.60
N GLU A 319 -14.56 14.62 -6.81
CA GLU A 319 -14.66 15.21 -8.15
C GLU A 319 -13.36 15.05 -8.94
N ILE A 320 -12.21 15.33 -8.32
CA ILE A 320 -10.87 15.15 -8.91
C ILE A 320 -10.64 13.70 -9.35
N GLN A 321 -10.91 12.74 -8.46
CA GLN A 321 -10.71 11.32 -8.79
C GLN A 321 -11.64 10.86 -9.92
N TRP A 322 -12.89 11.33 -9.94
CA TRP A 322 -13.85 10.96 -10.98
C TRP A 322 -13.53 11.60 -12.33
N LEU A 323 -13.05 12.84 -12.36
CA LEU A 323 -12.53 13.50 -13.56
C LEU A 323 -11.35 12.71 -14.14
N ALA A 324 -10.35 12.39 -13.31
CA ALA A 324 -9.18 11.64 -13.74
C ALA A 324 -9.54 10.23 -14.23
N ALA A 325 -10.42 9.53 -13.54
CA ALA A 325 -10.87 8.19 -13.95
C ALA A 325 -11.63 8.27 -15.28
N SER A 326 -12.52 9.25 -15.43
CA SER A 326 -13.28 9.44 -16.67
C SER A 326 -12.42 9.84 -17.86
N LEU A 327 -11.40 10.67 -17.64
CA LEU A 327 -10.41 10.98 -18.67
C LEU A 327 -9.68 9.71 -19.11
N ALA A 328 -9.29 8.86 -18.17
CA ALA A 328 -8.64 7.57 -18.43
C ALA A 328 -9.59 6.47 -18.93
N GLY A 329 -10.89 6.75 -19.10
CA GLY A 329 -11.89 5.77 -19.52
C GLY A 329 -12.17 4.66 -18.50
N LYS A 330 -11.97 4.94 -17.20
CA LYS A 330 -12.10 3.98 -16.09
C LYS A 330 -13.34 4.26 -15.27
N ASN A 331 -14.06 3.21 -14.89
CA ASN A 331 -15.13 3.32 -13.89
C ASN A 331 -14.52 3.57 -12.51
N LEU A 332 -15.22 4.34 -11.67
CA LEU A 332 -14.79 4.63 -10.31
C LEU A 332 -15.76 4.01 -9.29
N VAL A 333 -15.22 3.16 -8.42
CA VAL A 333 -15.90 2.64 -7.24
C VAL A 333 -15.29 3.33 -6.02
N TYR A 334 -16.12 3.98 -5.21
CA TYR A 334 -15.66 4.82 -4.11
C TYR A 334 -16.17 4.31 -2.77
N TYR A 335 -15.24 4.02 -1.88
CA TYR A 335 -15.51 3.60 -0.51
C TYR A 335 -15.61 4.81 0.42
N ALA A 336 -16.78 5.01 1.00
CA ALA A 336 -17.10 6.16 1.84
C ALA A 336 -16.77 5.96 3.34
N PHE A 337 -16.34 4.76 3.76
CA PHE A 337 -15.95 4.44 5.14
C PHE A 337 -16.96 4.89 6.22
N ASP A 338 -18.23 4.44 6.09
CA ASP A 338 -19.35 4.78 6.99
C ASP A 338 -19.68 6.29 7.11
N ASP A 339 -19.10 7.17 6.30
CA ASP A 339 -19.39 8.60 6.35
C ASP A 339 -20.72 8.94 5.65
N THR A 340 -21.78 9.08 6.46
CA THR A 340 -23.11 9.48 5.99
C THR A 340 -23.15 10.87 5.33
N LYS A 341 -22.17 11.75 5.56
CA LYS A 341 -22.11 13.06 4.89
C LYS A 341 -21.72 12.88 3.42
N LEU A 342 -20.91 11.88 3.10
CA LEU A 342 -20.54 11.55 1.72
C LEU A 342 -21.77 11.13 0.90
N ASP A 343 -22.83 10.59 1.51
CA ASP A 343 -24.03 10.21 0.76
C ASP A 343 -24.66 11.40 0.03
N LYS A 344 -24.75 12.55 0.72
CA LYS A 344 -25.28 13.77 0.11
C LYS A 344 -24.34 14.33 -0.94
N ILE A 345 -23.03 14.32 -0.66
CA ILE A 345 -21.99 14.75 -1.61
C ILE A 345 -22.09 13.93 -2.90
N PHE A 346 -22.16 12.60 -2.79
CA PHE A 346 -22.30 11.68 -3.92
C PHE A 346 -23.52 11.98 -4.77
N HIS A 347 -24.70 12.14 -4.14
CA HIS A 347 -25.92 12.46 -4.87
C HIS A 347 -25.80 13.81 -5.59
N ASN A 348 -25.30 14.84 -4.91
CA ASN A 348 -25.13 16.16 -5.48
C ASN A 348 -24.16 16.16 -6.68
N VAL A 349 -23.02 15.47 -6.54
CA VAL A 349 -22.00 15.37 -7.61
C VAL A 349 -22.57 14.62 -8.81
N LEU A 350 -23.23 13.48 -8.59
CA LEU A 350 -23.87 12.70 -9.66
C LEU A 350 -24.98 13.47 -10.35
N GLU A 351 -25.90 14.10 -9.61
CA GLU A 351 -27.01 14.88 -10.17
C GLU A 351 -26.50 16.05 -11.02
N LYS A 352 -25.49 16.77 -10.52
CA LYS A 352 -24.95 17.93 -11.22
C LYS A 352 -24.10 17.57 -12.44
N HIS A 353 -23.42 16.42 -12.46
CA HIS A 353 -22.34 16.17 -13.43
C HIS A 353 -22.48 14.88 -14.24
N SER A 354 -23.43 14.00 -13.94
CA SER A 354 -23.71 12.83 -14.78
C SER A 354 -24.09 13.25 -16.21
N GLY A 355 -23.53 12.55 -17.20
CA GLY A 355 -23.76 12.81 -18.62
C GLY A 355 -22.97 14.00 -19.22
N LYS A 356 -22.26 14.80 -18.41
CA LYS A 356 -21.36 15.85 -18.89
C LYS A 356 -20.07 15.25 -19.49
N THR A 357 -19.32 16.09 -20.20
CA THR A 357 -17.93 15.77 -20.56
C THR A 357 -16.99 16.11 -19.40
N VAL A 358 -15.81 15.48 -19.40
CA VAL A 358 -14.70 15.81 -18.50
C VAL A 358 -14.40 17.31 -18.58
N GLY A 359 -14.29 17.89 -19.78
CA GLY A 359 -13.96 19.31 -19.92
C GLY A 359 -15.00 20.26 -19.34
N LEU A 360 -16.29 20.00 -19.57
CA LEU A 360 -17.34 20.81 -18.98
C LEU A 360 -17.33 20.71 -17.45
N PHE A 361 -17.09 19.52 -16.90
CA PHE A 361 -17.02 19.33 -15.45
C PHE A 361 -15.76 19.95 -14.85
N THR A 362 -14.59 19.85 -15.49
CA THR A 362 -13.37 20.52 -15.05
C THR A 362 -13.58 22.03 -14.89
N CYS A 363 -14.24 22.69 -15.84
CA CYS A 363 -14.58 24.11 -15.70
C CYS A 363 -15.40 24.38 -14.44
N PHE A 364 -16.37 23.54 -14.09
CA PHE A 364 -17.13 23.71 -12.85
C PHE A 364 -16.26 23.57 -11.59
N VAL A 365 -15.27 22.66 -11.60
CA VAL A 365 -14.39 22.42 -10.44
C VAL A 365 -13.35 23.53 -10.27
N LEU A 366 -12.75 24.00 -11.37
CA LEU A 366 -11.69 25.03 -11.33
C LEU A 366 -12.20 26.44 -11.00
N PHE A 367 -13.49 26.72 -11.25
CA PHE A 367 -14.09 28.04 -11.06
C PHE A 367 -15.13 28.08 -9.91
N LYS A 368 -14.98 27.19 -8.90
CA LYS A 368 -15.83 27.19 -7.68
C LYS A 368 -15.60 28.42 -6.80
#